data_AF-A0A2E1I9D4-F1
#
_entry.id   AF-A0A2E1I9D4-F1
#
_cell.length_a   1.000
_cell.length_b   1.000
_cell.length_c   1.000
_cell.angle_alpha   90.00
_cell.angle_beta   90.00
_cell.angle_gamma   90.00
#
_symmetry.space_group_name_H-M   'P 1'
#
loop_
_entity.id
_entity.type
_entity.pdbx_description
1 polymer ?
#
loop_
_entity_poly.entity_id
_entity_poly.type
_entity_poly.pdbx_seq_one_letter_code
_entity_poly.pdbx_strand_id
1 'polypeptide(L)'
;MAKKDTYLALLRRGIDESTAEILADAGLKIGEIKKLSQDQLEQNYGLKSEIASSVLGAIQSGPRESGKQRFLAEVLSEKKEMDRIDEQRFKRQQKDVIAEINENRERLRVARLEEFRAQKVIMNRLGKTIELIVKIETNHDNETKDEQRSKMRDQLETRGLEAARDHEMLELVGTPQDIVDFRRKIVPRITLHACPECDDEIEPAGSSRNLDDMENFSFICWECGHEFMAPMAKVVEKTLAESRITVSSDTPPRLPVFEPPKEAKAPTVADM
;
A
#
# COMPACT_ATOMS: atom_id res chain seq x y z
N MET A 1 31.96 18.39 -14.28
CA MET A 1 30.61 18.38 -14.88
C MET A 1 30.61 17.67 -16.24
N ALA A 2 31.37 18.15 -17.24
CA ALA A 2 31.38 17.57 -18.59
C ALA A 2 31.61 16.05 -18.67
N LYS A 3 32.57 15.48 -17.92
CA LYS A 3 32.85 14.03 -17.89
C LYS A 3 31.65 13.16 -17.47
N LYS A 4 30.92 13.60 -16.44
CA LYS A 4 29.76 12.87 -15.92
C LYS A 4 28.59 12.92 -16.91
N ASP A 5 28.44 14.05 -17.59
CA ASP A 5 27.38 14.25 -18.58
C ASP A 5 27.63 13.43 -19.85
N THR A 6 28.88 13.35 -20.32
CA THR A 6 29.25 12.49 -21.46
C THR A 6 29.15 11.01 -21.11
N TYR A 7 29.64 10.59 -19.95
CA TYR A 7 29.50 9.21 -19.45
C TYR A 7 28.03 8.77 -19.41
N LEU A 8 27.17 9.53 -18.72
CA LEU A 8 25.74 9.21 -18.61
C LEU A 8 25.04 9.22 -19.97
N ALA A 9 25.45 10.10 -20.88
CA ALA A 9 24.85 10.19 -22.21
C ALA A 9 25.25 9.04 -23.14
N LEU A 10 26.45 8.46 -22.98
CA LEU A 10 26.89 7.26 -23.69
C LEU A 10 26.17 6.02 -23.15
N LEU A 11 26.03 5.90 -21.82
CA LEU A 11 25.24 4.82 -21.19
C LEU A 11 23.77 4.84 -21.59
N ARG A 12 23.15 6.03 -21.68
CA ARG A 12 21.76 6.19 -22.17
C ARG A 12 21.59 5.79 -23.64
N ARG A 13 22.69 5.71 -24.40
CA ARG A 13 22.70 5.26 -25.80
C ARG A 13 23.04 3.77 -25.95
N GLY A 14 23.26 3.06 -24.84
CA GLY A 14 23.51 1.62 -24.83
C GLY A 14 24.98 1.23 -25.10
N ILE A 15 25.91 2.16 -24.91
CA ILE A 15 27.35 1.85 -24.94
C ILE A 15 27.74 1.24 -23.59
N ASP A 16 28.67 0.28 -23.62
CA ASP A 16 29.21 -0.40 -22.45
C ASP A 16 29.94 0.57 -21.49
N GLU A 17 29.96 0.23 -20.20
CA GLU A 17 30.52 1.08 -19.14
C GLU A 17 32.01 1.37 -19.36
N SER A 18 32.79 0.36 -19.77
CA SER A 18 34.22 0.50 -20.07
C SER A 18 34.51 1.48 -21.20
N THR A 19 33.80 1.37 -22.32
CA THR A 19 33.99 2.27 -23.47
C THR A 19 33.43 3.66 -23.18
N ALA A 20 32.34 3.76 -22.42
CA ALA A 20 31.81 5.05 -21.97
C ALA A 20 32.78 5.79 -21.05
N GLU A 21 33.49 5.07 -20.17
CA GLU A 21 34.50 5.63 -19.27
C GLU A 21 35.74 6.13 -20.03
N ILE A 22 36.28 5.32 -20.95
CA ILE A 22 37.43 5.70 -21.80
C ILE A 22 37.15 6.99 -22.59
N LEU A 23 35.97 7.08 -23.22
CA LEU A 23 35.58 8.24 -24.02
C LEU A 23 35.24 9.47 -23.16
N ALA A 24 34.68 9.26 -21.97
CA ALA A 24 34.43 10.34 -21.02
C ALA A 24 35.72 10.89 -20.41
N ASP A 25 36.71 10.02 -20.15
CA ASP A 25 38.02 10.41 -19.63
C ASP A 25 38.89 11.12 -20.67
N ALA A 26 38.75 10.75 -21.94
CA ALA A 26 39.28 11.50 -23.08
C ALA A 26 38.71 12.93 -23.21
N GLY A 27 37.67 13.28 -22.45
CA GLY A 27 37.08 14.62 -22.44
C GLY A 27 36.23 14.94 -23.67
N LEU A 28 35.95 13.95 -24.52
CA LEU A 28 35.20 14.13 -25.75
C LEU A 28 33.72 14.40 -25.47
N LYS A 29 33.18 15.46 -26.08
CA LYS A 29 31.73 15.71 -26.08
C LYS A 29 31.05 14.88 -27.16
N ILE A 30 29.76 14.55 -26.97
CA ILE A 30 28.96 13.77 -27.94
C ILE A 30 29.01 14.38 -29.35
N GLY A 31 29.01 15.70 -29.46
CA GLY A 31 29.11 16.41 -30.74
C GLY A 31 30.48 16.32 -31.42
N GLU A 32 31.53 16.02 -30.67
CA GLU A 32 32.90 15.78 -31.16
C GLU A 32 33.05 14.31 -31.58
N ILE A 33 32.52 13.37 -30.78
CA ILE A 33 32.52 11.94 -31.12
C ILE A 33 31.78 11.68 -32.45
N LYS A 34 30.72 12.45 -32.74
CA LYS A 34 29.99 12.36 -34.02
C LYS A 34 30.84 12.78 -35.24
N LYS A 35 31.92 13.52 -35.05
CA LYS A 35 32.81 14.01 -36.13
C LYS A 35 34.03 13.12 -36.34
N LEU A 36 34.29 12.18 -35.44
CA LEU A 36 35.43 11.26 -35.53
C LEU A 36 35.11 10.13 -36.52
N SER A 37 36.10 9.74 -37.31
CA SER A 37 36.02 8.53 -38.13
C SER A 37 36.36 7.28 -37.33
N GLN A 38 35.97 6.11 -37.84
CA GLN A 38 36.27 4.82 -37.23
C GLN A 38 37.79 4.63 -36.98
N ASP A 39 38.62 4.97 -37.97
CA ASP A 39 40.08 4.90 -37.86
C ASP A 39 40.64 5.80 -36.74
N GLN A 40 40.02 6.96 -36.52
CA GLN A 40 40.42 7.88 -35.45
C GLN A 40 40.03 7.36 -34.07
N LEU A 41 38.95 6.58 -33.95
CA LEU A 41 38.54 5.93 -32.71
C LEU A 41 39.43 4.73 -32.37
N GLU A 42 39.89 4.01 -33.38
CA GLU A 42 40.83 2.90 -33.24
C GLU A 42 42.24 3.39 -32.86
N GLN A 43 42.78 4.36 -33.60
CA GLN A 43 44.16 4.81 -33.42
C GLN A 43 44.38 5.71 -32.20
N ASN A 44 43.43 6.60 -31.88
CA ASN A 44 43.61 7.57 -30.79
C ASN A 44 43.08 7.09 -29.44
N TYR A 45 42.11 6.17 -29.44
CA TYR A 45 41.42 5.71 -28.23
C TYR A 45 41.48 4.19 -28.00
N GLY A 46 42.19 3.46 -28.86
CA GLY A 46 42.47 2.02 -28.66
C GLY A 46 41.24 1.13 -28.73
N LEU A 47 40.16 1.59 -29.38
CA LEU A 47 38.93 0.82 -29.52
C LEU A 47 39.09 -0.26 -30.60
N LYS A 48 38.48 -1.44 -30.38
CA LYS A 48 38.36 -2.47 -31.42
C LYS A 48 37.40 -1.98 -32.51
N SER A 49 37.61 -2.40 -33.77
CA SER A 49 36.82 -1.93 -34.91
C SER A 49 35.31 -2.16 -34.78
N GLU A 50 34.92 -3.30 -34.20
CA GLU A 50 33.53 -3.64 -33.90
C GLU A 50 32.90 -2.68 -32.88
N ILE A 51 33.68 -2.26 -31.88
CA ILE A 51 33.21 -1.34 -30.84
C ILE A 51 33.15 0.09 -31.38
N ALA A 52 34.14 0.52 -32.17
CA ALA A 52 34.17 1.83 -32.79
C ALA A 52 32.99 2.06 -33.75
N SER A 53 32.64 1.06 -34.56
CA SER A 53 31.46 1.11 -35.45
C SER A 53 30.14 1.10 -34.66
N SER A 54 30.05 0.32 -33.58
CA SER A 54 28.90 0.31 -32.67
C SER A 54 28.68 1.66 -31.97
N VAL A 55 29.74 2.30 -31.48
CA VAL A 55 29.69 3.63 -30.84
C VAL A 55 29.21 4.69 -31.82
N LEU A 56 29.71 4.69 -33.06
CA LEU A 56 29.24 5.63 -34.10
C LEU A 56 27.77 5.39 -34.46
N GLY A 57 27.34 4.13 -34.57
CA GLY A 57 25.94 3.75 -34.79
C GLY A 57 25.00 4.15 -33.64
N ALA A 58 25.44 3.97 -32.40
CA ALA A 58 24.70 4.36 -31.19
C ALA A 58 24.55 5.88 -31.04
N ILE A 59 25.58 6.65 -31.45
CA ILE A 59 25.55 8.12 -31.41
C ILE A 59 24.69 8.69 -32.54
N GLN A 60 24.73 8.10 -33.73
CA GLN A 60 23.90 8.53 -34.87
C GLN A 60 22.41 8.21 -34.66
N SER A 61 22.08 7.11 -33.99
CA SER A 61 20.70 6.63 -33.80
C SER A 61 19.91 7.36 -32.69
N GLY A 62 20.56 8.23 -31.90
CA GLY A 62 19.94 9.06 -30.86
C GLY A 62 19.69 8.31 -29.53
N PRO A 63 19.38 9.02 -28.43
CA PRO A 63 19.06 8.39 -27.14
C PRO A 63 17.75 7.60 -27.27
N ARG A 64 17.79 6.28 -27.06
CA ARG A 64 16.63 5.41 -27.16
C ARG A 64 16.44 4.65 -25.85
N GLU A 65 15.30 4.85 -25.20
CA GLU A 65 14.90 4.17 -23.94
C GLU A 65 14.97 2.63 -24.04
N SER A 66 14.91 2.09 -25.26
CA SER A 66 14.90 0.65 -25.56
C SER A 66 16.29 0.01 -25.71
N GLY A 67 17.40 0.74 -25.54
CA GLY A 67 18.75 0.22 -25.78
C GLY A 67 19.12 -0.95 -24.86
N LYS A 68 18.82 -0.85 -23.56
CA LYS A 68 19.03 -1.93 -22.59
C LYS A 68 18.18 -3.16 -22.89
N GLN A 69 16.93 -2.96 -23.31
CA GLN A 69 16.00 -4.05 -23.63
C GLN A 69 16.42 -4.80 -24.90
N ARG A 70 16.99 -4.12 -25.89
CA ARG A 70 17.53 -4.76 -27.09
C ARG A 70 18.83 -5.51 -26.83
N PHE A 71 19.77 -4.93 -26.08
CA PHE A 71 20.98 -5.64 -25.67
C PHE A 71 20.63 -6.90 -24.86
N LEU A 72 19.70 -6.80 -23.91
CA LEU A 72 19.17 -7.96 -23.20
C LEU A 72 18.50 -8.96 -24.14
N ALA A 73 17.68 -8.51 -25.10
CA ALA A 73 17.05 -9.40 -26.06
C ALA A 73 18.06 -10.10 -27.00
N GLU A 74 19.11 -9.39 -27.42
CA GLU A 74 20.18 -9.90 -28.27
C GLU A 74 21.02 -10.93 -27.52
N VAL A 75 21.46 -10.61 -26.29
CA VAL A 75 22.18 -11.53 -25.40
C VAL A 75 21.34 -12.75 -25.00
N LEU A 76 20.02 -12.58 -24.82
CA LEU A 76 19.09 -13.70 -24.54
C LEU A 76 18.75 -14.52 -25.80
N SER A 77 18.88 -13.93 -27.00
CA SER A 77 18.60 -14.61 -28.26
C SER A 77 19.76 -15.50 -28.74
N GLU A 78 21.00 -15.16 -28.37
CA GLU A 78 22.17 -16.01 -28.62
C GLU A 78 22.21 -17.21 -27.66
N LYS A 79 21.64 -18.34 -28.10
CA LYS A 79 21.88 -19.63 -27.45
C LYS A 79 23.30 -20.09 -27.76
N LYS A 80 24.26 -19.74 -26.92
CA LYS A 80 25.57 -20.40 -26.92
C LYS A 80 25.36 -21.86 -26.55
N GLU A 81 25.78 -22.78 -27.41
CA GLU A 81 25.87 -24.20 -27.08
C GLU A 81 26.88 -24.36 -25.96
N MET A 82 26.39 -24.63 -24.74
CA MET A 82 27.23 -24.89 -23.58
C MET A 82 27.49 -26.38 -23.47
N ASP A 83 28.70 -26.74 -23.02
CA ASP A 83 29.06 -28.12 -22.81
C ASP A 83 28.21 -28.74 -21.68
N ARG A 84 27.97 -30.06 -21.71
CA ARG A 84 26.99 -30.72 -20.81
C ARG A 84 27.34 -30.57 -19.32
N ILE A 85 28.63 -30.37 -19.02
CA ILE A 85 29.16 -30.10 -17.68
C ILE A 85 28.84 -28.66 -17.24
N ASP A 86 28.95 -27.69 -18.14
CA ASP A 86 28.69 -26.28 -17.86
C ASP A 86 27.20 -26.01 -17.68
N GLU A 87 26.33 -26.68 -18.45
CA GLU A 87 24.88 -26.64 -18.19
C GLU A 87 24.53 -27.18 -16.80
N GLN A 88 25.17 -28.27 -16.36
CA GLN A 88 24.94 -28.81 -15.02
C GLN A 88 25.45 -27.86 -13.93
N ARG A 89 26.62 -27.23 -14.12
CA ARG A 89 27.13 -26.20 -13.20
C ARG A 89 26.21 -24.99 -13.14
N PHE A 90 25.72 -24.51 -14.29
CA PHE A 90 24.80 -23.38 -14.37
C PHE A 90 23.46 -23.69 -13.71
N LYS A 91 22.91 -24.90 -13.92
CA LYS A 91 21.69 -25.35 -13.21
C LYS A 91 21.90 -25.44 -11.69
N ARG A 92 23.09 -25.79 -11.21
CA ARG A 92 23.42 -25.76 -9.76
C ARG A 92 23.49 -24.32 -9.25
N GLN A 93 24.21 -23.44 -9.94
CA GLN A 93 24.27 -22.02 -9.57
C GLN A 93 22.89 -21.37 -9.56
N GLN A 94 22.02 -21.67 -10.53
CA GLN A 94 20.64 -21.19 -10.52
C GLN A 94 19.86 -21.69 -9.30
N LYS A 95 20.01 -22.98 -8.94
CA LYS A 95 19.38 -23.52 -7.73
C LYS A 95 19.90 -22.85 -6.46
N ASP A 96 21.21 -22.60 -6.37
CA ASP A 96 21.84 -21.94 -5.23
C ASP A 96 21.34 -20.49 -5.09
N VAL A 97 21.27 -19.75 -6.21
CA VAL A 97 20.71 -18.38 -6.25
C VAL A 97 19.23 -18.38 -5.88
N ILE A 98 18.43 -19.32 -6.38
CA ILE A 98 17.01 -19.44 -6.02
C ILE A 98 16.86 -19.76 -4.54
N ALA A 99 17.71 -20.63 -3.97
CA ALA A 99 17.71 -20.96 -2.56
C ALA A 99 18.03 -19.73 -1.69
N GLU A 100 19.06 -18.96 -2.07
CA GLU A 100 19.43 -17.72 -1.38
C GLU A 100 18.31 -16.65 -1.45
N ILE A 101 17.69 -16.48 -2.62
CA ILE A 101 16.53 -15.58 -2.77
C ILE A 101 15.38 -16.01 -1.87
N ASN A 102 15.08 -17.30 -1.80
CA ASN A 102 14.02 -17.84 -0.95
C ASN A 102 14.33 -17.66 0.54
N GLU A 103 15.58 -17.86 0.96
CA GLU A 103 16.01 -17.65 2.34
C GLU A 103 15.89 -16.16 2.72
N ASN A 104 16.35 -15.26 1.87
CA ASN A 104 16.22 -13.81 2.08
C ASN A 104 14.75 -13.38 2.11
N ARG A 105 13.89 -13.98 1.28
CA ARG A 105 12.45 -13.72 1.28
C ARG A 105 11.80 -14.16 2.60
N GLU A 106 12.19 -15.31 3.15
CA GLU A 106 11.66 -15.77 4.42
C GLU A 106 12.17 -14.93 5.59
N ARG A 107 13.45 -14.51 5.58
CA ARG A 107 13.98 -13.54 6.56
C ARG A 107 13.20 -12.23 6.55
N LEU A 108 12.92 -11.67 5.37
CA LEU A 108 12.10 -10.46 5.23
C LEU A 108 10.66 -10.68 5.72
N ARG A 109 10.09 -11.87 5.49
CA ARG A 109 8.75 -12.22 5.97
C ARG A 109 8.70 -12.24 7.50
N VAL A 110 9.68 -12.89 8.14
CA VAL A 110 9.77 -12.97 9.61
C VAL A 110 9.96 -11.58 10.20
N ALA A 111 10.87 -10.76 9.64
CA ALA A 111 11.10 -9.39 10.09
C ALA A 111 9.81 -8.55 10.03
N ARG A 112 9.07 -8.59 8.91
CA ARG A 112 7.77 -7.91 8.80
C ARG A 112 6.77 -8.41 9.84
N LEU A 113 6.69 -9.73 10.05
CA LEU A 113 5.77 -10.30 11.06
C LEU A 113 6.12 -9.85 12.48
N GLU A 114 7.41 -9.71 12.80
CA GLU A 114 7.88 -9.20 14.08
C GLU A 114 7.56 -7.70 14.26
N GLU A 115 7.76 -6.89 13.22
CA GLU A 115 7.34 -5.48 13.18
C GLU A 115 5.83 -5.34 13.42
N PHE A 116 5.01 -6.12 12.72
CA PHE A 116 3.55 -6.13 12.93
C PHE A 116 3.17 -6.55 14.34
N ARG A 117 3.86 -7.53 14.93
CA ARG A 117 3.62 -7.95 16.32
C ARG A 117 3.96 -6.82 17.30
N ALA A 118 5.08 -6.14 17.10
CA ALA A 118 5.48 -5.00 17.93
C ALA A 118 4.45 -3.86 17.85
N GLN A 119 4.04 -3.48 16.63
CA GLN A 119 3.01 -2.46 16.41
C GLN A 119 1.66 -2.86 17.06
N LYS A 120 1.24 -4.12 16.95
CA LYS A 120 0.00 -4.60 17.58
C LYS A 120 0.04 -4.46 19.11
N VAL A 121 1.18 -4.70 19.75
CA VAL A 121 1.32 -4.54 21.21
C VAL A 121 1.16 -3.06 21.59
N ILE A 122 1.79 -2.15 20.85
CA ILE A 122 1.69 -0.70 21.09
C ILE A 122 0.25 -0.23 20.86
N MET A 123 -0.40 -0.69 19.79
CA MET A 123 -1.80 -0.36 19.47
C MET A 123 -2.76 -0.80 20.59
N ASN A 124 -2.57 -2.00 21.15
CA ASN A 124 -3.36 -2.48 22.28
C ASN A 124 -3.14 -1.63 23.54
N ARG A 125 -1.91 -1.16 23.78
CA ARG A 125 -1.59 -0.28 24.91
C ARG A 125 -2.26 1.09 24.72
N LEU A 126 -2.08 1.70 23.54
CA LEU A 126 -2.71 2.96 23.15
C LEU A 126 -4.23 2.91 23.31
N GLY A 127 -4.88 1.85 22.83
CA GLY A 127 -6.32 1.67 22.95
C GLY A 127 -6.82 1.68 24.39
N LYS A 128 -6.08 1.03 25.31
CA LYS A 128 -6.40 1.05 26.75
C LYS A 128 -6.20 2.44 27.36
N THR A 129 -5.13 3.14 26.98
CA THR A 129 -4.87 4.51 27.46
C THR A 129 -5.98 5.45 27.00
N ILE A 130 -6.39 5.38 25.74
CA ILE A 130 -7.52 6.16 25.20
C ILE A 130 -8.82 5.84 25.93
N GLU A 131 -9.11 4.57 26.19
CA GLU A 131 -10.33 4.18 26.94
C GLU A 131 -10.33 4.76 28.37
N LEU A 132 -9.18 4.77 29.04
CA LEU A 132 -9.04 5.40 30.35
C LEU A 132 -9.23 6.91 30.29
N ILE A 133 -8.66 7.59 29.28
CA ILE A 133 -8.86 9.03 29.07
C ILE A 133 -10.34 9.32 28.88
N VAL A 134 -11.03 8.56 28.02
CA VAL A 134 -12.48 8.70 27.80
C VAL A 134 -13.26 8.59 29.11
N LYS A 135 -12.95 7.60 29.95
CA LYS A 135 -13.60 7.41 31.26
C LYS A 135 -13.34 8.57 32.22
N ILE A 136 -12.09 9.05 32.29
CA ILE A 136 -11.71 10.14 33.19
C ILE A 136 -12.36 11.45 32.74
N GLU A 137 -12.37 11.78 31.45
CA GLU A 137 -13.01 12.99 30.96
C GLU A 137 -14.53 12.97 31.16
N THR A 138 -15.19 11.83 30.92
CA THR A 138 -16.63 11.68 31.19
C THR A 138 -16.95 11.83 32.68
N ASN A 139 -16.10 11.34 33.57
CA ASN A 139 -16.27 11.57 35.01
C ASN A 139 -15.96 13.02 35.38
N HIS A 140 -14.97 13.64 34.76
CA HIS A 140 -14.56 15.03 35.02
C HIS A 140 -15.67 16.03 34.71
N ASP A 141 -16.48 15.77 33.68
CA ASP A 141 -17.61 16.62 33.31
C ASP A 141 -18.77 16.53 34.32
N ASN A 142 -18.90 15.39 35.01
CA ASN A 142 -19.93 15.15 36.02
C ASN A 142 -19.47 15.47 37.46
N GLU A 143 -18.18 15.72 37.67
CA GLU A 143 -17.60 15.90 39.00
C GLU A 143 -17.84 17.32 39.53
N THR A 144 -18.36 17.42 40.75
CA THR A 144 -18.71 18.70 41.39
C THR A 144 -17.67 19.16 42.40
N LYS A 145 -16.79 18.26 42.87
CA LYS A 145 -15.75 18.57 43.85
C LYS A 145 -14.44 19.00 43.17
N ASP A 146 -14.00 20.22 43.43
CA ASP A 146 -12.79 20.79 42.81
C ASP A 146 -11.50 20.00 43.10
N GLU A 147 -11.35 19.43 44.30
CA GLU A 147 -10.22 18.57 44.63
C GLU A 147 -10.15 17.31 43.75
N GLN A 148 -11.31 16.71 43.45
CA GLN A 148 -11.39 15.53 42.58
C GLN A 148 -11.16 15.91 41.12
N ARG A 149 -11.66 17.07 40.68
CA ARG A 149 -11.36 17.60 39.33
C ARG A 149 -9.88 17.87 39.13
N SER A 150 -9.19 18.43 40.13
CA SER A 150 -7.73 18.63 40.06
C SER A 150 -6.98 17.31 39.90
N LYS A 151 -7.31 16.30 40.72
CA LYS A 151 -6.70 14.96 40.61
C LYS A 151 -6.95 14.31 39.25
N MET A 152 -8.14 14.50 38.68
CA MET A 152 -8.46 13.98 37.35
C MET A 152 -7.70 14.71 36.25
N ARG A 153 -7.46 16.02 36.35
CA ARG A 153 -6.59 16.74 35.41
C ARG A 153 -5.15 16.23 35.41
N ASP A 154 -4.57 16.00 36.59
CA ASP A 154 -3.22 15.45 36.71
C ASP A 154 -3.11 14.04 36.08
N GLN A 155 -4.16 13.23 36.25
CA GLN A 155 -4.27 11.92 35.60
C GLN A 155 -4.40 12.05 34.08
N LEU A 156 -5.22 12.96 33.58
CA LEU A 156 -5.38 13.21 32.14
C LEU A 156 -4.08 13.65 31.50
N GLU A 157 -3.30 14.51 32.16
CA GLU A 157 -1.98 14.94 31.65
C GLU A 157 -1.03 13.74 31.54
N THR A 158 -0.95 12.92 32.58
CA THR A 158 -0.09 11.72 32.59
C THR A 158 -0.49 10.74 31.48
N ARG A 159 -1.80 10.46 31.35
CA ARG A 159 -2.32 9.55 30.31
C ARG A 159 -2.20 10.13 28.91
N GLY A 160 -2.34 11.45 28.76
CA GLY A 160 -2.17 12.15 27.50
C GLY A 160 -0.74 11.99 26.96
N LEU A 161 0.27 12.11 27.83
CA LEU A 161 1.67 11.89 27.47
C LEU A 161 1.96 10.43 27.09
N GLU A 162 1.37 9.46 27.81
CA GLU A 162 1.47 8.04 27.46
C GLU A 162 0.85 7.77 26.08
N ALA A 163 -0.35 8.31 25.82
CA ALA A 163 -1.04 8.14 24.55
C ALA A 163 -0.29 8.81 23.39
N ALA A 164 0.25 10.02 23.60
CA ALA A 164 1.03 10.73 22.59
C ALA A 164 2.28 9.93 22.18
N ARG A 165 3.00 9.38 23.16
CA ARG A 165 4.18 8.53 22.90
C ARG A 165 3.83 7.31 22.06
N ASP A 166 2.78 6.58 22.43
CA ASP A 166 2.36 5.38 21.70
C ASP A 166 1.81 5.69 20.31
N HIS A 167 1.14 6.84 20.16
CA HIS A 167 0.62 7.32 18.89
C HIS A 167 1.75 7.71 17.92
N GLU A 168 2.81 8.34 18.43
CA GLU A 168 4.03 8.66 17.66
C GLU A 168 4.78 7.39 17.23
N MET A 169 4.92 6.40 18.12
CA MET A 169 5.54 5.10 17.79
C MET A 169 4.80 4.33 16.69
N LEU A 170 3.52 4.62 16.47
CA LEU A 170 2.70 4.01 15.43
C LEU A 170 2.59 4.89 14.16
N GLU A 171 3.21 6.07 14.15
CA GLU A 171 3.16 7.04 13.04
C GLU A 171 1.73 7.35 12.58
N LEU A 172 0.78 7.40 13.53
CA LEU A 172 -0.63 7.66 13.23
C LEU A 172 -0.85 9.14 12.90
N VAL A 173 -1.79 9.40 11.99
CA VAL A 173 -2.19 10.76 11.60
C VAL A 173 -3.14 11.34 12.63
N GLY A 174 -2.91 12.59 13.02
CA GLY A 174 -3.74 13.32 13.97
C GLY A 174 -3.19 13.25 15.39
N THR A 175 -4.08 13.45 16.36
CA THR A 175 -3.75 13.43 17.78
C THR A 175 -4.53 12.34 18.51
N PRO A 176 -4.02 11.82 19.64
CA PRO A 176 -4.79 10.93 20.50
C PRO A 176 -6.13 11.55 20.95
N GLN A 177 -6.17 12.88 21.12
CA GLN A 177 -7.38 13.59 21.51
C GLN A 177 -8.46 13.52 20.44
N ASP A 178 -8.11 13.47 19.15
CA ASP A 178 -9.09 13.31 18.08
C ASP A 178 -9.85 11.98 18.20
N ILE A 179 -9.17 10.92 18.66
CA ILE A 179 -9.79 9.61 18.91
C ILE A 179 -10.71 9.67 20.14
N VAL A 180 -10.28 10.37 21.19
CA VAL A 180 -11.08 10.59 22.41
C VAL A 180 -12.34 11.39 22.08
N ASP A 181 -12.20 12.51 21.38
CA ASP A 181 -13.29 13.37 20.94
C ASP A 181 -14.23 12.66 19.99
N PHE A 182 -13.69 11.86 19.06
CA PHE A 182 -14.52 11.01 18.22
C PHE A 182 -15.38 10.07 19.07
N ARG A 183 -14.80 9.38 20.06
CA ARG A 183 -15.54 8.46 20.93
C ARG A 183 -16.53 9.15 21.88
N ARG A 184 -16.25 10.37 22.34
CA ARG A 184 -17.09 11.08 23.33
C ARG A 184 -18.14 11.99 22.71
N LYS A 185 -17.81 12.66 21.61
CA LYS A 185 -18.64 13.71 21.01
C LYS A 185 -19.32 13.25 19.72
N ILE A 186 -18.62 12.45 18.92
CA ILE A 186 -19.10 12.07 17.58
C ILE A 186 -19.86 10.75 17.62
N VAL A 187 -19.30 9.70 18.25
CA VAL A 187 -19.93 8.38 18.34
C VAL A 187 -21.32 8.49 18.97
N PRO A 188 -21.52 9.13 20.14
CA PRO A 188 -22.85 9.29 20.72
C PRO A 188 -23.81 10.02 19.79
N ARG A 189 -23.38 11.01 19.01
CA ARG A 189 -24.27 11.67 18.02
C ARG A 189 -24.65 10.78 16.84
N ILE A 190 -23.80 9.83 16.48
CA ILE A 190 -24.07 8.86 15.40
C ILE A 190 -24.90 7.70 15.94
N THR A 191 -24.70 7.32 17.20
CA THR A 191 -25.38 6.19 17.84
C THR A 191 -26.58 6.57 18.69
N LEU A 192 -26.83 7.83 19.03
CA LEU A 192 -28.03 8.27 19.75
C LEU A 192 -28.99 8.89 18.74
N HIS A 193 -30.24 8.46 18.78
CA HIS A 193 -31.31 9.15 18.06
C HIS A 193 -31.85 10.24 18.98
N ALA A 194 -32.04 11.46 18.49
CA ALA A 194 -32.85 12.43 19.22
C ALA A 194 -34.33 12.11 18.96
N CYS A 195 -35.17 12.22 19.98
CA CYS A 195 -36.61 12.15 19.79
C CYS A 195 -37.06 13.28 18.84
N PRO A 196 -37.79 13.01 17.76
CA PRO A 196 -38.22 14.05 16.83
C PRO A 196 -39.24 15.02 17.44
N GLU A 197 -39.83 14.69 18.59
CA GLU A 197 -40.86 15.50 19.26
C GLU A 197 -40.31 16.33 20.43
N CYS A 198 -39.55 15.71 21.35
CA CYS A 198 -39.04 16.39 22.54
C CYS A 198 -37.51 16.63 22.54
N ASP A 199 -36.81 16.18 21.49
CA ASP A 199 -35.34 16.27 21.34
C ASP A 199 -34.54 15.55 22.44
N ASP A 200 -35.19 14.72 23.27
CA ASP A 200 -34.50 13.90 24.25
C ASP A 200 -33.57 12.89 23.60
N GLU A 201 -32.42 12.67 24.24
CA GLU A 201 -31.40 11.73 23.79
C GLU A 201 -31.86 10.29 24.02
N ILE A 202 -31.91 9.51 22.94
CA ILE A 202 -32.35 8.12 22.95
C ILE A 202 -31.18 7.20 22.64
N GLU A 203 -30.99 6.19 23.48
CA GLU A 203 -30.03 5.11 23.26
C GLU A 203 -30.66 3.94 22.49
N PRO A 204 -30.36 3.75 21.19
CA PRO A 204 -30.98 2.72 20.35
C PRO A 204 -30.48 1.31 20.60
N ALA A 205 -29.33 1.13 21.25
CA ALA A 205 -28.86 -0.17 21.72
C ALA A 205 -29.46 -0.56 23.09
N GLY A 206 -30.15 0.37 23.76
CA GLY A 206 -30.68 0.21 25.11
C GLY A 206 -32.20 -0.01 25.15
N SER A 207 -32.83 0.43 26.23
CA SER A 207 -34.26 0.25 26.54
C SER A 207 -35.23 0.96 25.60
N SER A 208 -34.73 1.75 24.66
CA SER A 208 -35.56 2.62 23.82
C SER A 208 -35.93 1.99 22.47
N ARG A 209 -35.45 0.78 22.17
CA ARG A 209 -35.94 0.00 21.02
C ARG A 209 -37.37 -0.46 21.30
N ASN A 210 -38.25 -0.28 20.32
CA ASN A 210 -39.63 -0.76 20.44
C ASN A 210 -39.64 -2.30 20.49
N LEU A 211 -40.11 -2.86 21.61
CA LEU A 211 -40.21 -4.30 21.81
C LEU A 211 -41.44 -4.90 21.11
N ASP A 212 -42.42 -4.08 20.77
CA ASP A 212 -43.63 -4.51 20.07
C ASP A 212 -43.41 -4.60 18.55
N ASP A 213 -42.37 -3.93 18.04
CA ASP A 213 -41.98 -3.93 16.62
C ASP A 213 -40.51 -4.32 16.45
N MET A 214 -40.22 -5.59 16.71
CA MET A 214 -38.86 -6.15 16.65
C MET A 214 -38.32 -6.32 15.23
N GLU A 215 -39.20 -6.35 14.21
CA GLU A 215 -38.84 -6.54 12.81
C GLU A 215 -38.24 -5.28 12.19
N ASN A 216 -38.65 -4.09 12.64
CA ASN A 216 -38.16 -2.83 12.13
C ASN A 216 -37.20 -2.13 13.12
N PHE A 217 -36.53 -1.09 12.64
CA PHE A 217 -35.68 -0.23 13.47
C PHE A 217 -36.51 0.94 14.03
N SER A 218 -37.45 0.59 14.91
CA SER A 218 -38.35 1.52 15.60
C SER A 218 -37.95 1.72 17.07
N PHE A 219 -38.21 2.92 17.57
CA PHE A 219 -37.84 3.39 18.89
C PHE A 219 -39.04 4.00 19.60
N ILE A 220 -39.06 3.89 20.93
CA ILE A 220 -40.01 4.57 21.80
C ILE A 220 -39.23 5.56 22.65
N CYS A 221 -39.61 6.83 22.58
CA CYS A 221 -39.15 7.82 23.54
C CYS A 221 -39.90 7.63 24.86
N TRP A 222 -39.19 7.30 25.93
CA TRP A 222 -39.82 7.08 27.23
C TRP A 222 -40.25 8.36 27.97
N GLU A 223 -39.76 9.53 27.56
CA GLU A 223 -40.13 10.80 28.19
C GLU A 223 -41.47 11.33 27.64
N CYS A 224 -41.65 11.33 26.32
CA CYS A 224 -42.88 11.80 25.67
C CYS A 224 -43.81 10.69 25.16
N GLY A 225 -43.38 9.43 25.20
CA GLY A 225 -44.13 8.28 24.68
C GLY A 225 -44.16 8.20 23.15
N HIS A 226 -43.42 9.05 22.44
CA HIS A 226 -43.44 9.09 20.98
C HIS A 226 -42.73 7.88 20.37
N GLU A 227 -43.45 7.14 19.54
CA GLU A 227 -42.88 6.06 18.75
C GLU A 227 -42.44 6.55 17.38
N PHE A 228 -41.20 6.27 16.99
CA PHE A 228 -40.69 6.67 15.69
C PHE A 228 -39.66 5.69 15.12
N MET A 229 -39.59 5.65 13.79
CA MET A 229 -38.55 4.91 13.07
C MET A 229 -37.34 5.78 12.77
N ALA A 230 -36.16 5.16 12.77
CA ALA A 230 -34.93 5.79 12.31
C ALA A 230 -35.11 6.40 10.90
N PRO A 231 -34.63 7.63 10.64
CA PRO A 231 -34.71 8.23 9.30
C PRO A 231 -34.12 7.36 8.20
N MET A 232 -33.01 6.66 8.48
CA MET A 232 -32.41 5.71 7.53
C MET A 232 -33.31 4.48 7.28
N ALA A 233 -33.98 3.94 8.31
CA ALA A 233 -34.89 2.81 8.14
C ALA A 233 -36.04 3.18 7.18
N LYS A 234 -36.62 4.37 7.34
CA LYS A 234 -37.66 4.90 6.42
C LYS A 234 -37.17 4.99 4.97
N VAL A 235 -35.93 5.44 4.76
CA VAL A 235 -35.35 5.53 3.40
C VAL A 235 -35.15 4.12 2.82
N VAL A 236 -34.58 3.21 3.59
CA VAL A 236 -34.32 1.82 3.16
C VAL A 236 -35.63 1.10 2.84
N GLU A 237 -36.61 1.14 3.72
CA GLU A 237 -37.95 0.55 3.48
C GLU A 237 -38.61 1.14 2.24
N LYS A 238 -38.58 2.46 2.08
CA LYS A 238 -39.13 3.12 0.90
C LYS A 238 -38.45 2.63 -0.37
N THR A 239 -37.10 2.58 -0.38
CA THR A 239 -36.38 2.03 -1.54
C THR A 239 -36.68 0.56 -1.77
N LEU A 240 -36.77 -0.28 -0.74
CA LEU A 240 -37.09 -1.71 -0.88
C LEU A 240 -38.53 -1.94 -1.37
N ALA A 241 -39.47 -1.08 -0.98
CA ALA A 241 -40.85 -1.13 -1.45
C ALA A 241 -40.95 -0.70 -2.93
N GLU A 242 -40.25 0.37 -3.32
CA GLU A 242 -40.29 0.95 -4.67
C GLU A 242 -39.43 0.17 -5.69
N SER A 243 -38.33 -0.43 -5.25
CA SER A 243 -37.33 -1.09 -6.11
C SER A 243 -37.26 -2.61 -5.92
N ARG A 244 -38.42 -3.27 -5.81
CA ARG A 244 -38.47 -4.74 -5.93
C ARG A 244 -38.08 -5.14 -7.35
N ILE A 245 -36.88 -5.71 -7.50
CA ILE A 245 -36.51 -6.41 -8.73
C ILE A 245 -37.36 -7.68 -8.79
N THR A 246 -38.40 -7.68 -9.62
CA THR A 246 -39.12 -8.91 -9.96
C THR A 246 -38.22 -9.77 -10.84
N VAL A 247 -37.52 -10.73 -10.24
CA VAL A 247 -36.71 -11.71 -10.97
C VAL A 247 -37.64 -12.76 -11.54
N SER A 248 -37.91 -12.70 -12.84
CA SER A 248 -38.59 -13.78 -13.56
C SER A 248 -37.63 -14.97 -13.69
N SER A 249 -38.10 -16.18 -13.38
CA SER A 249 -37.32 -17.43 -13.45
C SER A 249 -36.80 -17.75 -14.85
N ASP A 250 -37.38 -17.14 -15.88
CA ASP A 250 -37.08 -17.43 -17.29
C ASP A 250 -36.06 -16.45 -17.89
N THR A 251 -35.53 -15.52 -17.08
CA THR A 251 -34.59 -14.49 -17.57
C THR A 251 -33.14 -14.97 -17.41
N PRO A 252 -32.34 -15.06 -18.49
CA PRO A 252 -30.93 -15.42 -18.37
C PRO A 252 -30.15 -14.36 -17.57
N PRO A 253 -29.03 -14.75 -16.92
CA PRO A 253 -28.23 -13.83 -16.12
C PRO A 253 -27.76 -12.63 -16.96
N ARG A 254 -27.92 -11.42 -16.39
CA ARG A 254 -27.60 -10.15 -17.08
C ARG A 254 -26.09 -9.96 -17.35
N LEU A 255 -25.26 -10.67 -16.59
CA LEU A 255 -23.81 -10.66 -16.73
C LEU A 255 -23.36 -12.01 -17.32
N PRO A 256 -22.34 -12.02 -18.19
CA PRO A 256 -21.74 -13.26 -18.66
C PRO A 256 -21.22 -14.03 -17.45
N VAL A 257 -21.68 -15.28 -17.31
CA VAL A 257 -21.17 -16.20 -16.31
C VAL A 257 -19.77 -16.60 -16.74
N PHE A 258 -18.75 -16.04 -16.08
CA PHE A 258 -17.38 -16.45 -16.29
C PHE A 258 -17.16 -17.81 -15.61
N GLU A 259 -16.92 -18.83 -16.41
CA GLU A 259 -16.45 -20.11 -15.89
C GLU A 259 -15.06 -19.92 -15.26
N PRO A 260 -14.78 -20.55 -14.10
CA PRO A 260 -13.44 -20.52 -13.53
C PRO A 260 -12.43 -21.04 -14.56
N PRO A 261 -11.25 -20.42 -14.67
CA PRO A 261 -10.22 -20.90 -15.58
C PRO A 261 -9.93 -22.37 -15.26
N LYS A 262 -9.94 -23.23 -16.29
CA LYS A 262 -9.54 -24.63 -16.15
C LYS A 262 -8.19 -24.66 -15.45
N GLU A 263 -8.09 -25.38 -14.34
CA GLU A 263 -6.85 -25.54 -13.59
C GLU A 263 -5.74 -25.87 -14.57
N ALA A 264 -4.75 -24.99 -14.67
CA ALA A 264 -3.56 -25.27 -15.44
C ALA A 264 -2.86 -26.43 -14.77
N LYS A 265 -2.99 -27.64 -15.35
CA LYS A 265 -2.19 -28.79 -14.94
C LYS A 265 -0.74 -28.35 -15.03
N ALA A 266 -0.05 -28.32 -13.89
CA ALA A 266 1.39 -28.09 -13.87
C ALA A 266 2.03 -29.13 -14.80
N PRO A 267 2.96 -28.74 -15.70
CA PRO A 267 3.62 -29.69 -16.57
C PRO A 267 4.29 -30.75 -15.70
N THR A 268 3.92 -32.01 -15.95
CA THR A 268 4.52 -33.14 -15.26
C THR A 268 5.95 -33.33 -15.76
N VAL A 269 6.80 -33.97 -14.94
CA VAL A 269 8.22 -34.22 -15.24
C VAL A 269 8.44 -35.04 -16.52
N ALA A 270 7.38 -35.62 -17.10
CA ALA A 270 7.40 -36.28 -18.40
C ALA A 270 7.31 -35.32 -19.60
N ASP A 271 6.94 -34.05 -19.39
CA ASP A 271 6.77 -33.01 -20.41
C ASP A 271 7.95 -32.00 -20.43
N MET A 272 9.02 -32.24 -19.63
CA MET A 272 10.31 -31.52 -19.66
C MET A 272 11.40 -32.40 -20.28
#